data_AF-A0A3B8WCB1-F1
#
_entry.id   AF-A0A3B8WCB1-F1
#
_cell.length_a   1.000
_cell.length_b   1.000
_cell.length_c   1.000
_cell.angle_alpha   90.00
_cell.angle_beta   90.00
_cell.angle_gamma   90.00
#
_symmetry.space_group_name_H-M   'P 1'
#
loop_
_entity.id
_entity.type
_entity.pdbx_description
1 polymer ?
#
loop_
_entity_poly.entity_id
_entity_poly.type
_entity_poly.pdbx_seq_one_letter_code
_entity_poly.pdbx_strand_id
1 'polypeptide(L)'
;MIKEDVPVPAATEFMEALNSGNHLKLIREWGDVLFHTVFIREHPGLELPMLYSVDDHHSFLASPDANEVQEALQEHLVLAEDADVFVRAVPLRELARNAHMLGAWLNWFDAKIIMDSSLMELLGMKALVTLDDGQERLYQAKVYASPAVNKSGTS
;
A
#
# COMPACT_ATOMS: atom_id res chain seq x y z
N MET A 1 9.82 15.01 23.37
CA MET A 1 9.92 13.59 22.95
C MET A 1 10.70 13.62 21.66
N ILE A 2 11.96 13.18 21.69
CA ILE A 2 12.81 13.15 20.49
C ILE A 2 12.22 12.03 19.64
N LYS A 3 11.62 12.37 18.49
CA LYS A 3 11.33 11.38 17.45
C LYS A 3 12.70 10.81 17.08
N GLU A 4 12.97 9.57 17.47
CA GLU A 4 14.06 8.83 16.84
C GLU A 4 13.72 8.81 15.35
N ASP A 5 14.55 9.44 14.53
CA ASP A 5 14.48 9.32 13.07
C ASP A 5 14.77 7.85 12.77
N VAL A 6 13.71 7.05 12.68
CA VAL A 6 13.79 5.69 12.18
C VAL A 6 14.35 5.81 10.76
N PRO A 7 15.48 5.14 10.46
CA PRO A 7 16.08 5.25 9.13
C PRO A 7 15.06 4.81 8.08
N VAL A 8 14.88 5.64 7.06
CA VAL A 8 14.04 5.35 5.89
C VAL A 8 14.69 4.19 5.13
N PRO A 9 14.01 3.04 4.98
CA PRO A 9 14.55 1.91 4.22
C PRO A 9 14.82 2.28 2.77
N ALA A 10 15.95 1.83 2.23
CA ALA A 10 16.38 2.23 0.90
C ALA A 10 15.66 1.42 -0.20
N ALA A 11 15.36 2.06 -1.33
CA ALA A 11 14.79 1.39 -2.49
C ALA A 11 15.68 0.23 -3.01
N THR A 12 17.00 0.35 -2.86
CA THR A 12 17.95 -0.71 -3.22
C THR A 12 17.75 -1.97 -2.39
N GLU A 13 17.47 -1.84 -1.09
CA GLU A 13 17.21 -2.96 -0.20
C GLU A 13 15.89 -3.67 -0.58
N PHE A 14 14.88 -2.90 -0.99
CA PHE A 14 13.62 -3.45 -1.50
C PHE A 14 13.85 -4.25 -2.79
N MET A 15 14.58 -3.66 -3.73
CA MET A 15 14.89 -4.31 -5.01
C MET A 15 15.75 -5.56 -4.84
N GLU A 16 16.71 -5.56 -3.90
CA GLU A 16 17.46 -6.76 -3.55
C GLU A 16 16.56 -7.86 -2.98
N ALA A 17 15.64 -7.51 -2.09
CA ALA A 17 14.68 -8.45 -1.55
C ALA A 17 13.77 -9.02 -2.65
N LEU A 18 13.29 -8.18 -3.57
CA LEU A 18 12.49 -8.59 -4.74
C LEU A 18 13.26 -9.54 -5.66
N ASN A 19 14.48 -9.15 -6.05
CA ASN A 19 15.29 -9.90 -7.01
C ASN A 19 15.90 -11.17 -6.45
N SER A 20 15.94 -11.33 -5.12
CA SER A 20 16.44 -12.55 -4.48
C SER A 20 15.58 -13.79 -4.77
N GLY A 21 14.35 -13.61 -5.27
CA GLY A 21 13.37 -14.69 -5.45
C GLY A 21 12.86 -15.29 -4.14
N ASN A 22 13.33 -14.79 -2.99
CA ASN A 22 12.88 -15.22 -1.67
C ASN A 22 11.67 -14.40 -1.23
N HIS A 23 10.50 -14.75 -1.75
CA HIS A 23 9.24 -14.06 -1.43
C HIS A 23 8.90 -14.06 0.07
N LEU A 24 9.41 -15.02 0.85
CA LEU A 24 9.22 -15.03 2.31
C LEU A 24 10.01 -13.91 2.98
N LYS A 25 11.20 -13.58 2.47
CA LYS A 25 12.01 -12.47 2.96
C LYS A 25 11.26 -11.14 2.84
N LEU A 26 10.58 -10.90 1.71
CA LEU A 26 9.74 -9.72 1.50
C LEU A 26 8.62 -9.62 2.54
N ILE A 27 7.90 -10.71 2.80
CA ILE A 27 6.81 -10.71 3.79
C ILE A 27 7.36 -10.40 5.20
N ARG A 28 8.49 -11.00 5.58
CA ARG A 28 9.08 -10.81 6.92
C ARG A 28 9.65 -9.40 7.13
N GLU A 29 10.43 -8.93 6.16
CA GLU A 29 11.25 -7.72 6.35
C GLU A 29 10.52 -6.45 5.92
N TRP A 30 9.66 -6.52 4.90
CA TRP A 30 9.01 -5.35 4.33
C TRP A 30 7.54 -5.21 4.74
N GLY A 31 6.89 -6.27 5.21
CA GLY A 31 5.47 -6.25 5.51
C GLY A 31 5.07 -5.22 6.58
N ASP A 32 5.92 -4.97 7.58
CA ASP A 32 5.68 -3.99 8.66
C ASP A 32 6.38 -2.64 8.43
N VAL A 33 7.12 -2.48 7.33
CA VAL A 33 7.72 -1.18 6.98
C VAL A 33 6.59 -0.17 6.74
N LEU A 34 6.69 0.97 7.41
CA LEU A 34 5.75 2.06 7.23
C LEU A 34 6.00 2.75 5.90
N PHE A 35 4.97 2.79 5.07
CA PHE A 35 4.91 3.59 3.87
C PHE A 35 3.93 4.74 4.12
N HIS A 36 4.34 5.93 3.71
CA HIS A 36 3.48 7.09 3.64
C HIS A 36 2.65 6.99 2.36
N THR A 37 1.35 7.28 2.44
CA THR A 37 0.45 7.35 1.28
C THR A 37 -0.56 8.47 1.46
N VAL A 38 -1.26 8.83 0.38
CA VAL A 38 -2.20 9.94 0.34
C VAL A 38 -3.62 9.44 0.57
N PHE A 39 -4.36 10.16 1.41
CA PHE A 39 -5.79 9.97 1.65
C PHE A 39 -6.54 11.24 1.29
N ILE A 40 -7.78 11.08 0.84
CA ILE A 40 -8.74 12.16 0.58
C ILE A 40 -9.84 12.09 1.64
N ARG A 41 -10.24 13.25 2.16
CA ARG A 41 -11.48 13.41 2.94
C ARG A 41 -12.58 13.89 2.01
N GLU A 42 -13.45 12.97 1.61
CA GLU A 42 -14.62 13.30 0.79
C GLU A 42 -15.68 14.05 1.63
N HIS A 43 -15.99 13.51 2.81
CA HIS A 43 -17.02 14.04 3.71
C HIS A 43 -16.54 13.94 5.17
N PRO A 44 -17.13 14.70 6.12
CA PRO A 44 -16.79 14.57 7.54
C PRO A 44 -16.92 13.12 8.02
N GLY A 45 -15.81 12.53 8.46
CA GLY A 45 -15.74 11.16 8.97
C GLY A 45 -15.54 10.07 7.92
N LEU A 46 -15.42 10.41 6.63
CA LEU A 46 -15.06 9.47 5.57
C LEU A 46 -13.73 9.86 4.94
N GLU A 47 -12.74 9.00 5.15
CA GLU A 47 -11.38 9.15 4.66
C GLU A 47 -11.03 7.93 3.82
N LEU A 48 -10.68 8.15 2.56
CA LEU A 48 -10.41 7.10 1.59
C LEU A 48 -8.99 7.22 1.06
N PRO A 49 -8.31 6.10 0.75
CA PRO A 49 -7.01 6.18 0.11
C PRO A 49 -7.16 6.77 -1.29
N MET A 50 -6.27 7.70 -1.65
CA MET A 50 -6.30 8.37 -2.94
C MET A 50 -5.80 7.44 -4.04
N LEU A 51 -6.61 7.24 -5.07
CA LEU A 51 -6.20 6.54 -6.28
C LEU A 51 -5.90 7.54 -7.40
N TYR A 52 -4.86 7.27 -8.16
CA TYR A 52 -4.55 7.98 -9.41
C TYR A 52 -4.20 6.99 -10.51
N SER A 53 -4.22 7.43 -11.77
CA SER A 53 -3.97 6.55 -12.91
C SER A 53 -2.50 6.57 -13.33
N VAL A 54 -1.92 5.38 -13.53
CA VAL A 54 -0.59 5.13 -14.12
C VAL A 54 -0.77 4.09 -15.20
N ASP A 55 -0.46 4.41 -16.46
CA ASP A 55 -0.60 3.48 -17.60
C ASP A 55 -1.93 2.72 -17.63
N ASP A 56 -3.05 3.46 -17.50
CA ASP A 56 -4.42 2.95 -17.44
C ASP A 56 -4.76 2.05 -16.22
N HIS A 57 -3.88 1.98 -15.22
CA HIS A 57 -4.12 1.28 -13.96
C HIS A 57 -4.29 2.25 -12.79
N HIS A 58 -5.23 1.96 -11.90
CA HIS A 58 -5.34 2.69 -10.64
C HIS A 58 -4.18 2.33 -9.72
N SER A 59 -3.61 3.32 -9.05
CA SER A 59 -2.45 3.14 -8.18
C SER A 59 -2.55 4.03 -6.95
N PHE A 60 -1.95 3.57 -5.85
CA PHE A 60 -1.63 4.39 -4.69
C PHE A 60 -0.23 4.98 -4.83
N LEU A 61 -0.09 6.24 -4.42
CA LEU A 61 1.23 6.86 -4.28
C LEU A 61 1.77 6.46 -2.91
N ALA A 62 2.95 5.85 -2.86
CA ALA A 62 3.55 5.55 -1.57
C ALA A 62 5.08 5.52 -1.58
N SER A 63 5.66 5.91 -0.44
CA SER A 63 7.10 5.81 -0.19
C SER A 63 7.34 5.64 1.32
N PRO A 64 8.41 4.95 1.76
CA PRO A 64 8.82 5.00 3.16
C PRO A 64 9.23 6.41 3.61
N ASP A 65 9.56 7.33 2.68
CA ASP A 65 9.80 8.75 2.96
C ASP A 65 8.52 9.58 2.78
N ALA A 66 8.12 10.31 3.83
CA ALA A 66 6.96 11.19 3.78
C ALA A 66 7.18 12.38 2.83
N ASN A 67 8.42 12.86 2.68
CA ASN A 67 8.75 14.00 1.84
C ASN A 67 8.59 13.65 0.36
N GLU A 68 9.05 12.47 -0.06
CA GLU A 68 8.85 12.00 -1.45
C GLU A 68 7.37 11.94 -1.83
N VAL A 69 6.50 11.51 -0.90
CA VAL A 69 5.03 11.51 -1.14
C VAL A 69 4.49 12.92 -1.24
N GLN A 70 4.95 13.86 -0.40
CA GLN A 70 4.50 15.24 -0.45
C GLN A 70 4.95 15.95 -1.74
N GLU A 71 6.20 15.74 -2.15
CA GLU A 71 6.74 16.29 -3.39
C GLU A 71 5.99 15.72 -4.60
N ALA A 72 5.81 14.40 -4.68
CA ALA A 72 5.06 13.80 -5.78
C ALA A 72 3.59 14.24 -5.82
N LEU A 73 2.97 14.47 -4.66
CA LEU A 73 1.61 15.02 -4.57
C LEU A 73 1.53 16.45 -5.13
N GLN A 74 2.55 17.28 -4.92
CA GLN A 74 2.58 18.68 -5.38
C GLN A 74 3.01 18.80 -6.86
N GLU A 75 3.93 17.97 -7.30
CA GLU A 75 4.59 18.11 -8.61
C GLU A 75 3.99 17.23 -9.71
N HIS A 76 3.35 16.11 -9.35
CA HIS A 76 2.91 15.09 -10.32
C HIS A 76 1.41 14.82 -10.32
N LEU A 77 0.68 15.25 -9.29
CA LEU A 77 -0.75 15.03 -9.18
C LEU A 77 -1.53 16.35 -9.33
N VAL A 78 -2.53 16.33 -10.22
CA VAL A 78 -3.47 17.44 -10.36
C VAL A 78 -4.65 17.19 -9.44
N LEU A 79 -4.73 17.95 -8.35
CA LEU A 79 -5.83 17.90 -7.40
C LEU A 79 -6.90 18.95 -7.74
N ALA A 80 -8.14 18.70 -7.34
CA ALA A 80 -9.16 19.74 -7.31
C ALA A 80 -8.77 20.83 -6.31
N GLU A 81 -9.11 22.09 -6.57
CA GLU A 81 -8.73 23.24 -5.73
C GLU A 81 -9.19 23.12 -4.27
N ASP A 82 -10.27 22.37 -4.02
CA ASP A 82 -10.89 22.15 -2.73
C ASP A 82 -10.65 20.74 -2.16
N ALA A 83 -9.77 19.94 -2.77
CA ALA A 83 -9.47 18.59 -2.30
C ALA A 83 -8.80 18.62 -0.92
N ASP A 84 -9.45 18.05 0.09
CA ASP A 84 -8.90 17.85 1.43
C ASP A 84 -8.04 16.57 1.45
N VAL A 85 -6.76 16.73 1.13
CA VAL A 85 -5.78 15.65 1.06
C VAL A 85 -4.83 15.67 2.26
N PHE A 86 -4.43 14.49 2.74
CA PHE A 86 -3.45 14.36 3.79
C PHE A 86 -2.64 13.06 3.67
N VAL A 87 -1.42 13.08 4.20
CA VAL A 87 -0.51 11.92 4.15
C VAL A 87 -0.59 11.13 5.45
N ARG A 88 -0.62 9.79 5.36
CA ARG A 88 -0.56 8.88 6.51
C ARG A 88 0.47 7.78 6.32
N ALA A 89 1.15 7.43 7.40
CA ALA A 89 1.98 6.24 7.47
C ALA A 89 1.10 5.01 7.70
N VAL A 90 1.28 3.98 6.88
CA VAL A 90 0.55 2.70 6.92
C VAL A 90 1.55 1.57 6.65
N PRO A 91 1.47 0.43 7.36
CA PRO A 91 2.31 -0.72 7.05
C PRO A 91 2.13 -1.18 5.59
N LEU A 92 3.22 -1.55 4.92
CA LEU A 92 3.17 -1.98 3.52
C LEU A 92 2.20 -3.15 3.30
N ARG A 93 2.10 -4.10 4.25
CA ARG A 93 1.11 -5.19 4.17
C ARG A 93 -0.33 -4.69 4.11
N GLU A 94 -0.65 -3.61 4.82
CA GLU A 94 -1.98 -3.06 4.83
C GLU A 94 -2.27 -2.29 3.54
N LEU A 95 -1.31 -1.50 3.06
CA LEU A 95 -1.44 -0.85 1.75
C LEU A 95 -1.58 -1.87 0.62
N ALA A 96 -0.75 -2.90 0.62
CA ALA A 96 -0.80 -3.97 -0.38
C ALA A 96 -2.15 -4.71 -0.35
N ARG A 97 -2.69 -4.97 0.85
CA ARG A 97 -4.02 -5.56 1.00
C ARG A 97 -5.10 -4.65 0.43
N ASN A 98 -5.07 -3.36 0.75
CA ASN A 98 -6.04 -2.39 0.23
C ASN A 98 -5.94 -2.29 -1.30
N ALA A 99 -4.72 -2.30 -1.84
CA ALA A 99 -4.46 -2.19 -3.28
C ALA A 99 -5.02 -3.42 -3.99
N HIS A 100 -4.70 -4.61 -3.48
CA HIS A 100 -5.23 -5.87 -3.99
C HIS A 100 -6.77 -5.89 -3.99
N MET A 101 -7.40 -5.46 -2.88
CA MET A 101 -8.86 -5.43 -2.75
C MET A 101 -9.53 -4.44 -3.72
N LEU A 102 -8.83 -3.39 -4.14
CA LEU A 102 -9.32 -2.39 -5.09
C LEU A 102 -8.88 -2.66 -6.54
N GLY A 103 -8.10 -3.72 -6.79
CA GLY A 103 -7.50 -3.97 -8.10
C GLY A 103 -6.48 -2.91 -8.51
N ALA A 104 -5.87 -2.24 -7.54
CA ALA A 104 -4.90 -1.16 -7.73
C ALA A 104 -3.46 -1.63 -7.54
N TRP A 105 -2.52 -0.81 -7.98
CA TRP A 105 -1.07 -0.96 -7.75
C TRP A 105 -0.59 -0.04 -6.64
N LEU A 106 0.68 -0.22 -6.26
CA LEU A 106 1.43 0.75 -5.47
C LEU A 106 2.55 1.31 -6.35
N ASN A 107 2.70 2.63 -6.37
CA ASN A 107 3.77 3.28 -7.11
C ASN A 107 4.64 4.11 -6.15
N TRP A 108 5.91 3.73 -6.09
CA TRP A 108 6.98 4.45 -5.41
C TRP A 108 7.75 5.26 -6.45
N PHE A 109 7.33 6.53 -6.58
CA PHE A 109 7.66 7.39 -7.72
C PHE A 109 9.16 7.64 -7.89
N ASP A 110 9.84 8.13 -6.84
CA ASP A 110 11.27 8.47 -6.89
C ASP A 110 12.15 7.24 -7.11
N ALA A 111 11.78 6.12 -6.52
CA ALA A 111 12.44 4.84 -6.74
C ALA A 111 12.16 4.25 -8.13
N LYS A 112 11.15 4.76 -8.86
CA LYS A 112 10.65 4.23 -10.14
C LYS A 112 10.22 2.76 -10.01
N ILE A 113 9.56 2.44 -8.90
CA ILE A 113 9.11 1.08 -8.59
C ILE A 113 7.58 1.03 -8.66
N ILE A 114 7.07 0.19 -9.55
CA ILE A 114 5.67 -0.18 -9.60
C ILE A 114 5.53 -1.56 -8.97
N MET A 115 4.74 -1.63 -7.91
CA MET A 115 4.36 -2.87 -7.25
C MET A 115 3.00 -3.31 -7.79
N ASP A 116 3.04 -4.29 -8.69
CA ASP A 116 1.87 -4.78 -9.41
C ASP A 116 0.92 -5.65 -8.57
N SER A 117 -0.18 -6.10 -9.18
CA SER A 117 -1.19 -6.93 -8.54
C SER A 117 -0.65 -8.23 -7.91
N SER A 118 0.38 -8.84 -8.49
CA SER A 118 0.97 -10.09 -7.96
C SER A 118 1.74 -9.80 -6.67
N LEU A 119 2.48 -8.68 -6.64
CA LEU A 119 3.19 -8.24 -5.46
C LEU A 119 2.22 -7.76 -4.37
N MET A 120 1.11 -7.10 -4.75
CA MET A 120 0.04 -6.72 -3.82
C MET A 120 -0.63 -7.95 -3.19
N GLU A 121 -0.89 -8.99 -3.97
CA GLU A 121 -1.40 -10.26 -3.42
C GLU A 121 -0.38 -10.89 -2.45
N LEU A 122 0.89 -10.96 -2.84
CA LEU A 122 1.94 -11.55 -2.02
C LEU A 122 2.08 -10.85 -0.66
N LEU A 123 2.16 -9.52 -0.65
CA LEU A 123 2.40 -8.73 0.56
C LEU A 123 1.13 -8.48 1.37
N GLY A 124 -0.01 -8.36 0.71
CA GLY A 124 -1.27 -7.96 1.35
C GLY A 124 -2.14 -9.13 1.79
N MET A 125 -2.07 -10.25 1.08
CA MET A 125 -2.96 -11.38 1.28
C MET A 125 -2.28 -12.59 1.89
N LYS A 126 -0.96 -12.55 2.10
CA LYS A 126 -0.22 -13.64 2.73
C LYS A 126 0.46 -13.19 4.02
N ALA A 127 0.52 -14.09 4.98
CA ALA A 127 1.17 -13.87 6.27
C ALA A 127 2.02 -15.08 6.65
N LEU A 128 3.18 -14.82 7.24
CA LEU A 128 4.00 -15.84 7.87
C LEU A 128 3.67 -15.89 9.36
N VAL A 129 3.35 -17.09 9.83
CA VAL A 129 3.03 -17.35 11.23
C VAL A 129 4.00 -18.40 11.76
N THR A 130 4.71 -18.05 12.82
CA THR A 130 5.54 -19.00 13.57
C THR A 130 4.64 -19.81 14.51
N LEU A 131 4.69 -21.12 14.40
CA LEU A 131 3.96 -22.05 15.26
C LEU A 131 4.72 -22.35 16.55
N ASP A 132 4.06 -23.02 17.49
CA ASP A 132 4.62 -23.39 18.80
C ASP A 132 5.86 -24.30 18.70
N ASP A 133 6.02 -25.03 17.59
CA ASP A 133 7.18 -25.88 17.29
C ASP A 133 8.35 -25.12 16.63
N GLY A 134 8.20 -23.80 16.45
CA GLY A 134 9.18 -22.93 15.80
C GLY A 134 9.14 -22.98 14.26
N GLN A 135 8.27 -23.78 13.65
CA GLN A 135 8.11 -23.80 12.19
C GLN A 135 7.30 -22.59 11.73
N GLU A 136 7.72 -21.98 10.62
CA GLU A 136 6.92 -20.96 9.96
C GLU A 136 5.98 -21.59 8.94
N ARG A 137 4.73 -21.10 8.92
CA ARG A 137 3.76 -21.44 7.88
C ARG A 137 3.26 -20.19 7.18
N LEU A 138 3.12 -20.32 5.86
CA LEU A 138 2.51 -19.30 5.02
C LEU A 138 1.00 -19.51 4.95
N TYR A 139 0.25 -18.52 5.39
CA TYR A 139 -1.21 -18.48 5.27
C TYR A 139 -1.61 -17.49 4.20
N GLN A 140 -2.68 -17.79 3.47
CA GLN A 140 -3.30 -16.89 2.52
C GLN A 140 -4.72 -16.55 2.98
N ALA A 141 -5.02 -15.26 3.04
CA ALA A 141 -6.34 -14.75 3.36
C ALA A 141 -7.32 -15.11 2.24
N LYS A 142 -8.50 -15.60 2.64
CA LYS A 142 -9.60 -15.85 1.72
C LYS A 142 -10.48 -14.61 1.63
N VAL A 143 -10.71 -14.14 0.41
CA VAL A 143 -11.64 -13.04 0.15
C VAL A 143 -13.06 -13.61 0.13
N TYR A 144 -13.93 -13.01 0.93
CA TYR A 144 -15.36 -13.31 0.93
C TYR A 144 -16.08 -12.09 0.38
N ALA A 145 -16.78 -12.27 -0.75
CA ALA A 145 -17.73 -11.27 -1.20
C ALA A 145 -19.02 -11.45 -0.38
N SER A 146 -19.50 -10.37 0.23
CA SER A 146 -20.89 -10.34 0.65
C SER A 146 -21.74 -10.35 -0.62
N PRO A 147 -22.76 -11.22 -0.75
CA PRO A 147 -23.74 -11.07 -1.81
C PRO A 147 -24.37 -9.68 -1.62
N ALA A 148 -24.05 -8.75 -2.51
CA ALA A 148 -24.66 -7.43 -2.47
C ALA A 148 -26.17 -7.62 -2.54
N VAL A 149 -26.88 -7.00 -1.60
CA VAL A 149 -28.33 -6.87 -1.66
C VAL A 149 -28.62 -6.08 -2.93
N ASN A 150 -29.02 -6.78 -3.99
CA ASN A 150 -29.63 -6.22 -5.19
C ASN A 150 -30.91 -5.47 -4.76
N LYS A 151 -30.76 -4.27 -4.22
CA LYS A 151 -31.82 -3.27 -4.15
C LYS A 151 -31.38 -2.12 -5.04
N SER A 152 -31.45 -2.37 -6.34
CA SER A 152 -31.81 -1.31 -7.29
C SER A 152 -33.23 -0.84 -6.90
N GLY A 153 -33.28 0.08 -5.95
CA GLY A 153 -34.46 0.92 -5.76
C GLY A 153 -34.57 1.78 -7.00
N THR A 154 -35.60 1.53 -7.79
CA THR A 154 -36.08 2.46 -8.81
C THR A 154 -36.29 3.83 -8.18
N SER A 155 -35.67 4.86 -8.74
CA SER A 155 -36.14 6.24 -8.66
C SER A 155 -36.14 6.81 -10.08
#